data_AF-A0A1I7CB89-F1
#
_entry.id   AF-A0A1I7CB89-F1
#
_cell.length_a   1.000
_cell.length_b   1.000
_cell.length_c   1.000
_cell.angle_alpha   90.00
_cell.angle_beta   90.00
_cell.angle_gamma   90.00
#
_symmetry.space_group_name_H-M   'P 1'
#
loop_
_entity.id
_entity.type
_entity.pdbx_description
1 polymer ?
#
loop_
_entity_poly.entity_id
_entity_poly.type
_entity_poly.pdbx_seq_one_letter_code
_entity_poly.pdbx_strand_id
1 'polypeptide(L)'
;MNVPLVRNLGWIFGVLLLLAFGAVMGASATTFFRVLAGPGQTKPILESITASLTALALIVAIAAYRFSAVKGKRDLFLTLHEHLVAPEVQEGRRLLHEAGSYSDVEAISRKNRKLVNRSLALYETLAMYTLNKDVYRKDVWSAWGWTIANLRQKIQWFMDMRENVDEYRSWPHLRRLLTELEKSPPRRP
;
A
#
# COMPACT_ATOMS: atom_id res chain seq x y z
N MET A 1 1.05 -16.49 4.03
CA MET A 1 1.71 -15.39 4.77
C MET A 1 0.64 -14.50 5.40
N ASN A 2 0.38 -14.67 6.70
CA ASN A 2 -0.66 -13.96 7.47
C ASN A 2 -0.02 -12.90 8.38
N VAL A 3 0.34 -11.74 7.82
CA VAL A 3 0.91 -10.61 8.60
C VAL A 3 0.03 -9.33 8.69
N PRO A 4 -1.24 -9.25 8.22
CA PRO A 4 -2.01 -8.01 8.44
C PRO A 4 -2.59 -7.88 9.87
N LEU A 5 -2.66 -8.95 10.66
CA LEU A 5 -3.35 -8.91 11.95
C LEU A 5 -2.58 -8.09 13.02
N VAL A 6 -1.26 -8.26 13.09
CA VAL A 6 -0.44 -7.66 14.16
C VAL A 6 -0.31 -6.14 14.03
N ARG A 7 -0.28 -5.61 12.79
CA ARG A 7 -0.18 -4.17 12.55
C ARG A 7 -1.49 -3.44 12.88
N ASN A 8 -2.63 -4.11 12.75
CA ASN A 8 -3.93 -3.56 13.15
C ASN A 8 -4.13 -3.56 14.67
N LEU A 9 -3.55 -4.53 15.39
CA LEU A 9 -3.66 -4.63 16.85
C LEU A 9 -3.08 -3.42 17.58
N GLY A 10 -1.92 -2.90 17.16
CA GLY A 10 -1.31 -1.71 17.78
C GLY A 10 -2.16 -0.45 17.62
N TRP A 11 -2.87 -0.32 16.50
CA TRP A 11 -3.73 0.83 16.22
C TRP A 11 -5.04 0.74 17.00
N ILE A 12 -5.63 -0.46 17.09
CA ILE A 12 -6.79 -0.74 17.95
C ILE A 12 -6.43 -0.46 19.40
N PHE A 13 -5.26 -0.90 19.87
CA PHE A 13 -4.79 -0.61 21.22
C PHE A 13 -4.62 0.88 21.47
N GLY A 14 -4.02 1.63 20.52
CA GLY A 14 -3.84 3.07 20.63
C GLY A 14 -5.17 3.84 20.71
N VAL A 15 -6.17 3.46 19.91
CA VAL A 15 -7.51 4.06 19.98
C VAL A 15 -8.22 3.67 21.27
N LEU A 16 -8.16 2.39 21.67
CA LEU A 16 -8.75 1.94 22.93
C LEU A 16 -8.10 2.64 24.13
N LEU A 17 -6.78 2.88 24.09
CA LEU A 17 -6.07 3.60 25.14
C LEU A 17 -6.48 5.07 25.18
N LEU A 18 -6.62 5.73 24.02
CA LEU A 18 -7.11 7.12 23.93
C LEU A 18 -8.57 7.24 24.39
N LEU A 19 -9.43 6.30 24.03
CA LEU A 19 -10.83 6.26 24.49
C LEU A 19 -10.92 5.96 25.99
N ALA A 20 -10.13 5.01 26.49
CA ALA A 20 -10.05 4.69 27.91
C ALA A 20 -9.51 5.89 28.71
N PHE A 21 -8.47 6.56 28.22
CA PHE A 21 -7.93 7.76 28.84
C PHE A 21 -8.93 8.91 28.82
N GLY A 22 -9.64 9.13 27.70
CA GLY A 22 -10.73 10.09 27.60
C GLY A 22 -11.89 9.79 28.56
N ALA A 23 -12.26 8.52 28.72
CA ALA A 23 -13.30 8.09 29.66
C ALA A 23 -12.86 8.24 31.12
N VAL A 24 -11.62 7.90 31.46
CA VAL A 24 -11.04 8.06 32.81
C VAL A 24 -10.90 9.54 33.17
N MET A 25 -10.39 10.36 32.25
CA MET A 25 -10.31 11.82 32.44
C MET A 25 -11.70 12.45 32.53
N GLY A 26 -12.65 11.98 31.73
CA GLY A 26 -14.05 12.39 31.79
C GLY A 26 -14.67 12.06 33.15
N ALA A 27 -14.57 10.82 33.61
CA ALA A 27 -15.10 10.39 34.91
C ALA A 27 -14.45 11.14 36.09
N SER A 28 -13.14 11.37 36.03
CA SER A 28 -12.40 12.13 37.04
C SER A 28 -12.82 13.60 37.05
N ALA A 29 -13.00 14.22 35.88
CA ALA A 29 -13.50 15.59 35.75
C ALA A 29 -14.93 15.70 36.29
N THR A 30 -15.84 14.79 35.93
CA THR A 30 -17.22 14.81 36.43
C THR A 30 -17.27 14.66 37.96
N THR A 31 -16.37 13.86 38.54
CA THR A 31 -16.27 13.67 39.99
C THR A 31 -15.72 14.93 40.67
N PHE A 32 -14.64 15.50 40.13
CA PHE A 32 -14.02 16.73 40.63
C PHE A 32 -14.98 17.94 40.57
N PHE A 33 -15.69 18.10 39.45
CA PHE A 33 -16.68 19.18 39.29
C PHE A 33 -17.94 18.97 40.14
N ARG A 34 -18.38 17.73 40.38
CA ARG A 34 -19.48 17.46 41.34
C ARG A 34 -19.12 17.87 42.76
N VAL A 35 -17.87 17.65 43.17
CA VAL A 35 -17.36 18.06 44.49
C VAL A 35 -17.30 19.59 44.61
N LEU A 36 -16.91 20.29 43.54
CA LEU A 36 -16.78 21.75 43.55
C LEU A 36 -18.11 22.51 43.44
N ALA A 37 -19.11 21.97 42.72
CA ALA A 37 -20.20 22.79 42.22
C ALA A 37 -21.54 22.68 42.98
N GLY A 38 -21.59 21.89 44.06
CA GLY A 38 -22.77 21.80 44.93
C GLY A 38 -23.96 21.02 44.34
N PRO A 39 -24.81 20.40 45.19
CA PRO A 39 -25.92 19.56 44.74
C PRO A 39 -27.10 20.43 44.27
N GLY A 40 -27.21 20.71 42.97
CA GLY A 40 -28.47 21.30 42.45
C GLY A 40 -28.47 21.84 41.02
N GLN A 41 -27.36 22.37 40.50
CA GLN A 41 -27.40 23.19 39.26
C GLN A 41 -26.44 22.78 38.14
N THR A 42 -25.62 21.73 38.29
CA THR A 42 -24.41 21.53 37.46
C THR A 42 -24.45 20.36 36.49
N LYS A 43 -25.51 19.53 36.55
CA LYS A 43 -25.68 18.36 35.66
C LYS A 43 -25.63 18.70 34.16
N PRO A 44 -26.37 19.69 33.62
CA PRO A 44 -26.42 19.92 32.17
C PRO A 44 -25.11 20.47 31.60
N ILE A 45 -24.36 21.25 32.39
CA ILE A 45 -23.07 21.81 31.98
C ILE A 45 -22.02 20.70 31.87
N LEU A 46 -21.98 19.77 32.84
CA LEU A 46 -21.03 18.67 32.84
C LEU A 46 -21.28 17.65 31.73
N GLU A 47 -22.55 17.35 31.45
CA GLU A 47 -22.95 16.48 30.33
C GLU A 47 -22.53 17.10 28.98
N SER A 48 -22.68 18.43 28.84
CA SER A 48 -22.26 19.13 27.64
C SER A 48 -20.74 19.11 27.44
N ILE A 49 -19.97 19.37 28.49
CA ILE A 49 -18.49 19.34 28.44
C ILE A 49 -17.98 17.94 28.10
N THR A 50 -18.52 16.91 28.76
CA THR A 50 -18.11 15.51 28.51
C THR A 50 -18.47 15.06 27.09
N ALA A 51 -19.64 15.43 26.58
CA ALA A 51 -20.02 15.18 25.19
C ALA A 51 -19.09 15.88 24.20
N SER A 52 -18.74 17.16 24.42
CA SER A 52 -17.81 17.90 23.56
C SER A 52 -16.41 17.29 23.55
N LEU A 53 -15.88 16.91 24.72
CA LEU A 53 -14.56 16.26 24.82
C LEU A 53 -14.54 14.90 24.10
N THR A 54 -15.62 14.11 24.25
CA THR A 54 -15.73 12.80 23.58
C THR A 54 -15.80 12.97 22.06
N ALA A 55 -16.59 13.93 21.58
CA ALA A 55 -16.67 14.25 20.15
C ALA A 55 -15.31 14.69 19.58
N LEU A 56 -14.59 15.55 20.31
CA LEU A 56 -13.25 15.99 19.92
C LEU A 56 -12.26 14.82 19.87
N ALA A 57 -12.26 13.96 20.88
CA ALA A 57 -11.40 12.78 20.91
C ALA A 57 -11.67 11.84 19.73
N LEU A 58 -12.94 11.64 19.36
CA LEU A 58 -13.33 10.84 18.21
C LEU A 58 -12.82 11.47 16.89
N ILE A 59 -12.94 12.78 16.72
CA ILE A 59 -12.42 13.49 15.53
C ILE A 59 -10.90 13.31 15.42
N VAL A 60 -10.16 13.49 16.51
CA VAL A 60 -8.70 13.30 16.55
C VAL A 60 -8.33 11.85 16.22
N ALA A 61 -9.04 10.87 16.78
CA ALA A 61 -8.81 9.46 16.49
C ALA A 61 -9.03 9.15 15.00
N ILE A 62 -10.13 9.61 14.41
CA ILE A 62 -10.40 9.43 12.98
C ILE A 62 -9.32 10.10 12.13
N ALA A 63 -8.91 11.33 12.47
CA ALA A 63 -7.85 12.04 11.76
C ALA A 63 -6.51 11.29 11.82
N ALA A 64 -6.13 10.81 13.00
CA ALA A 64 -4.94 10.00 13.21
C ALA A 64 -4.99 8.69 12.40
N TYR A 65 -6.17 8.04 12.31
CA TYR A 65 -6.35 6.83 11.50
C TYR A 65 -6.05 7.11 10.03
N ARG A 66 -6.67 8.16 9.50
CA ARG A 66 -6.54 8.55 8.10
C ARG A 66 -5.10 8.91 7.79
N PHE A 67 -4.45 9.68 8.67
CA PHE A 67 -3.04 10.04 8.52
C PHE A 67 -2.13 8.80 8.53
N SER A 68 -2.32 7.90 9.49
CA SER A 68 -1.54 6.66 9.60
C SER A 68 -1.74 5.75 8.38
N ALA A 69 -2.97 5.66 7.88
CA ALA A 69 -3.27 4.89 6.68
C ALA A 69 -2.57 5.49 5.45
N VAL A 70 -2.64 6.80 5.24
CA VAL A 70 -1.96 7.48 4.12
C VAL A 70 -0.45 7.31 4.20
N LYS A 71 0.13 7.51 5.39
CA LYS A 71 1.57 7.32 5.62
C LYS A 71 1.98 5.88 5.31
N GLY A 72 1.25 4.89 5.81
CA GLY A 72 1.54 3.48 5.56
C GLY A 72 1.53 3.10 4.07
N LYS A 73 0.65 3.70 3.25
CA LYS A 73 0.65 3.48 1.80
C LYS A 73 1.88 4.09 1.11
N ARG A 74 2.28 5.29 1.53
CA ARG A 74 3.47 5.98 0.99
C ARG A 74 4.74 5.24 1.36
N ASP A 75 4.89 4.81 2.61
CA ASP A 75 6.05 4.06 3.08
C ASP A 75 6.19 2.73 2.32
N LEU A 76 5.07 2.02 2.10
CA LEU A 76 5.05 0.81 1.29
C LEU A 76 5.46 1.07 -0.17
N PHE A 77 4.94 2.14 -0.78
CA PHE A 77 5.33 2.54 -2.13
C PHE A 77 6.83 2.85 -2.23
N LEU A 78 7.39 3.60 -1.28
CA LEU A 78 8.82 3.92 -1.24
C LEU A 78 9.67 2.66 -1.13
N THR A 79 9.29 1.73 -0.25
CA THR A 79 9.97 0.44 -0.10
C THR A 79 9.96 -0.36 -1.42
N LEU A 80 8.81 -0.43 -2.09
CA LEU A 80 8.71 -1.09 -3.40
C LEU A 80 9.54 -0.37 -4.46
N HIS A 81 9.52 0.97 -4.46
CA HIS A 81 10.30 1.79 -5.39
C HIS A 81 11.79 1.54 -5.22
N GLU A 82 12.31 1.54 -3.99
CA GLU A 82 13.70 1.22 -3.65
C GLU A 82 14.11 -0.16 -4.19
N HIS A 83 13.27 -1.18 -3.98
CA HIS A 83 13.53 -2.51 -4.53
C HIS A 83 13.48 -2.53 -6.07
N LEU A 84 12.59 -1.76 -6.68
CA LEU A 84 12.49 -1.67 -8.14
C LEU A 84 13.69 -0.94 -8.76
N VAL A 85 14.34 -0.02 -8.05
CA VAL A 85 15.55 0.65 -8.54
C VAL A 85 16.84 -0.08 -8.15
N ALA A 86 16.77 -1.25 -7.50
CA ALA A 86 17.96 -2.03 -7.20
C ALA A 86 18.71 -2.44 -8.49
N PRO A 87 20.06 -2.44 -8.51
CA PRO A 87 20.85 -2.66 -9.73
C PRO A 87 20.52 -3.95 -10.48
N GLU A 88 20.30 -5.06 -9.80
CA GLU A 88 19.99 -6.36 -10.42
C GLU A 88 18.62 -6.35 -11.11
N VAL A 89 17.70 -5.53 -10.59
CA VAL A 89 16.35 -5.36 -11.11
C VAL A 89 16.38 -4.44 -12.32
N GLN A 90 17.17 -3.36 -12.26
CA GLN A 90 17.45 -2.51 -13.42
C GLN A 90 18.06 -3.32 -14.56
N GLU A 91 19.05 -4.16 -14.26
CA GLU A 91 19.70 -5.02 -15.24
C GLU A 91 18.72 -6.04 -15.87
N GLY A 92 17.85 -6.65 -15.06
CA GLY A 92 16.77 -7.51 -15.57
C GLY A 92 15.84 -6.80 -16.55
N ARG A 93 15.50 -5.53 -16.28
CA ARG A 93 14.70 -4.71 -17.20
C ARG A 93 15.46 -4.33 -18.47
N ARG A 94 16.76 -4.00 -18.35
CA ARG A 94 17.62 -3.67 -19.49
C ARG A 94 17.67 -4.84 -20.47
N LEU A 95 17.87 -6.05 -19.98
CA LEU A 95 17.86 -7.28 -20.78
C LEU A 95 16.54 -7.48 -21.55
N LEU A 96 15.40 -7.25 -20.90
CA LEU A 96 14.10 -7.27 -21.59
C LEU A 96 13.98 -6.14 -22.61
N HIS A 97 14.45 -4.95 -22.28
CA HIS A 97 14.39 -3.80 -23.16
C HIS A 97 15.20 -4.01 -24.46
N GLU A 98 16.34 -4.68 -24.35
CA GLU A 98 17.26 -4.97 -25.47
C GLU A 98 16.75 -6.08 -26.41
N ALA A 99 15.84 -6.95 -25.93
CA ALA A 99 15.23 -7.96 -26.77
C ALA A 99 14.32 -7.31 -27.84
N GLY A 100 14.68 -7.41 -29.12
CA GLY A 100 13.90 -6.86 -30.23
C GLY A 100 12.77 -7.78 -30.68
N SER A 101 12.87 -9.07 -30.38
CA SER A 101 11.98 -10.12 -30.83
C SER A 101 11.72 -11.18 -29.75
N TYR A 102 10.75 -12.05 -29.99
CA TYR A 102 10.47 -13.20 -29.13
C TYR A 102 11.68 -14.15 -29.05
N SER A 103 12.37 -14.41 -30.16
CA SER A 103 13.59 -15.24 -30.18
C SER A 103 14.73 -14.64 -29.35
N ASP A 104 14.84 -13.31 -29.28
CA ASP A 104 15.85 -12.67 -28.42
C ASP A 104 15.56 -12.92 -26.93
N VAL A 105 14.29 -12.92 -26.55
CA VAL A 105 13.85 -13.25 -25.18
C VAL A 105 14.18 -14.71 -24.85
N GLU A 106 13.97 -15.63 -25.79
CA GLU A 106 14.36 -17.03 -25.63
C GLU A 106 15.88 -17.20 -25.57
N ALA A 107 16.65 -16.41 -26.32
CA ALA A 107 18.11 -16.46 -26.33
C ALA A 107 18.76 -15.92 -25.04
N ILE A 108 18.00 -15.27 -24.14
CA ILE A 108 18.51 -14.79 -22.85
C ILE A 108 19.13 -15.96 -22.07
N SER A 109 20.41 -15.84 -21.71
CA SER A 109 21.14 -16.87 -20.98
C SER A 109 20.47 -17.22 -19.65
N ARG A 110 20.65 -18.46 -19.15
CA ARG A 110 20.06 -18.91 -17.88
C ARG A 110 20.41 -17.99 -16.70
N LYS A 111 21.62 -17.45 -16.65
CA LYS A 111 22.05 -16.48 -15.62
C LYS A 111 21.24 -15.19 -15.73
N ASN A 112 21.10 -14.65 -16.94
CA ASN A 112 20.37 -13.41 -17.19
C ASN A 112 18.85 -13.57 -17.01
N ARG A 113 18.29 -14.75 -17.32
CA ARG A 113 16.88 -15.07 -17.03
C ARG A 113 16.54 -14.94 -15.56
N LYS A 114 17.47 -15.21 -14.63
CA LYS A 114 17.25 -14.99 -13.19
C LYS A 114 17.05 -13.50 -12.85
N LEU A 115 17.79 -12.61 -13.51
CA LEU A 115 17.66 -11.16 -13.35
C LEU A 115 16.32 -10.67 -13.90
N VAL A 116 15.97 -11.13 -15.11
CA VAL A 116 14.65 -10.85 -15.71
C VAL A 116 13.54 -11.34 -14.78
N ASN A 117 13.60 -12.59 -14.32
CA ASN A 117 12.61 -13.18 -13.42
C ASN A 117 12.48 -12.38 -12.11
N ARG A 118 13.60 -11.94 -11.52
CA ARG A 118 13.59 -11.08 -10.33
C ARG A 118 12.89 -9.75 -10.60
N SER A 119 13.13 -9.14 -11.77
CA SER A 119 12.48 -7.89 -12.15
C SER A 119 10.97 -8.04 -12.32
N LEU A 120 10.52 -9.13 -12.97
CA LEU A 120 9.10 -9.40 -13.19
C LEU A 120 8.39 -9.80 -11.89
N ALA A 121 9.05 -10.52 -10.98
CA ALA A 121 8.51 -10.81 -9.66
C ALA A 121 8.26 -9.54 -8.83
N LEU A 122 9.11 -8.52 -8.95
CA LEU A 122 8.88 -7.22 -8.30
C LEU A 122 7.76 -6.43 -8.98
N TYR A 123 7.63 -6.49 -10.31
CA TYR A 123 6.47 -5.92 -10.99
C TYR A 123 5.16 -6.63 -10.65
N GLU A 124 5.16 -7.95 -10.49
CA GLU A 124 4.02 -8.72 -9.96
C GLU A 124 3.65 -8.23 -8.55
N THR A 125 4.65 -8.05 -7.69
CA THR A 125 4.43 -7.56 -6.31
C THR A 125 3.85 -6.15 -6.32
N LEU A 126 4.40 -5.25 -7.14
CA LEU A 126 3.88 -3.89 -7.33
C LEU A 126 2.43 -3.92 -7.86
N ALA A 127 2.15 -4.77 -8.86
CA ALA A 127 0.82 -4.95 -9.42
C ALA A 127 -0.18 -5.41 -8.37
N MET A 128 0.17 -6.42 -7.57
CA MET A 128 -0.66 -6.94 -6.49
C MET A 128 -1.02 -5.84 -5.49
N TYR A 129 -0.03 -5.10 -4.96
CA TYR A 129 -0.27 -4.01 -4.01
C TYR A 129 -1.06 -2.84 -4.61
N THR A 130 -0.90 -2.58 -5.91
CA THR A 130 -1.66 -1.54 -6.62
C THR A 130 -3.12 -1.95 -6.78
N LEU A 131 -3.37 -3.18 -7.22
CA LEU A 131 -4.72 -3.72 -7.45
C LEU A 131 -5.50 -3.87 -6.13
N ASN A 132 -4.81 -4.19 -5.03
CA ASN A 132 -5.40 -4.25 -3.69
C ASN A 132 -5.60 -2.88 -3.04
N LYS A 133 -5.21 -1.78 -3.71
CA LYS A 133 -5.26 -0.40 -3.19
C LYS A 133 -4.40 -0.17 -1.96
N ASP A 134 -3.41 -1.02 -1.70
CA ASP A 134 -2.40 -0.84 -0.66
C ASP A 134 -1.40 0.26 -1.03
N VAL A 135 -1.22 0.48 -2.33
CA VAL A 135 -0.48 1.61 -2.89
C VAL A 135 -1.42 2.45 -3.75
N TYR A 136 -1.19 3.76 -3.81
CA TYR A 136 -1.96 4.64 -4.68
C TYR A 136 -1.63 4.37 -6.15
N ARG A 137 -2.65 3.98 -6.92
CA ARG A 137 -2.54 3.78 -8.37
C ARG A 137 -1.92 4.97 -9.10
N LYS A 138 -2.26 6.19 -8.68
CA LYS A 138 -1.72 7.43 -9.25
C LYS A 138 -0.19 7.46 -9.18
N ASP A 139 0.37 7.14 -8.01
CA ASP A 139 1.82 7.20 -7.77
C ASP A 139 2.56 6.13 -8.61
N VAL A 140 1.95 4.94 -8.74
CA VAL A 140 2.48 3.86 -9.58
C VAL A 140 2.42 4.23 -11.07
N TRP A 141 1.32 4.81 -11.54
CA TRP A 141 1.19 5.25 -12.93
C TRP A 141 2.18 6.35 -13.27
N SER A 142 2.38 7.33 -12.37
CA SER A 142 3.32 8.41 -12.60
C SER A 142 4.77 7.96 -12.58
N ALA A 143 5.15 7.05 -11.69
CA ALA A 143 6.54 6.63 -11.53
C ALA A 143 6.95 5.48 -12.46
N TRP A 144 6.06 4.51 -12.68
CA TRP A 144 6.38 3.25 -13.33
C TRP A 144 5.50 2.92 -14.53
N GLY A 145 4.38 3.61 -14.71
CA GLY A 145 3.41 3.31 -15.76
C GLY A 145 4.06 3.28 -17.14
N TRP A 146 4.87 4.29 -17.48
CA TRP A 146 5.53 4.39 -18.79
C TRP A 146 6.54 3.25 -19.01
N THR A 147 7.38 2.98 -18.01
CA THR A 147 8.37 1.89 -18.06
C THR A 147 7.72 0.53 -18.26
N ILE A 148 6.64 0.24 -17.52
CA ILE A 148 5.92 -1.04 -17.64
C ILE A 148 5.20 -1.13 -18.99
N ALA A 149 4.54 -0.06 -19.43
CA ALA A 149 3.84 -0.01 -20.71
C ALA A 149 4.79 -0.27 -21.89
N ASN A 150 5.97 0.34 -21.90
CA ASN A 150 6.96 0.14 -22.96
C ASN A 150 7.54 -1.28 -23.00
N LEU A 151 7.57 -1.96 -21.85
CA LEU A 151 8.05 -3.34 -21.76
C LEU A 151 6.94 -4.37 -21.98
N ARG A 152 5.67 -3.96 -22.09
CA ARG A 152 4.50 -4.86 -22.12
C ARG A 152 4.68 -6.07 -23.04
N GLN A 153 5.03 -5.84 -24.30
CA GLN A 153 5.14 -6.92 -25.29
C GLN A 153 6.26 -7.91 -24.92
N LYS A 154 7.42 -7.39 -24.48
CA LYS A 154 8.58 -8.18 -24.05
C LYS A 154 8.30 -8.98 -22.77
N ILE A 155 7.54 -8.38 -21.84
CA ILE A 155 7.04 -9.06 -20.64
C ILE A 155 6.12 -10.22 -21.04
N GLN A 156 5.19 -9.98 -21.98
CA GLN A 156 4.30 -11.01 -22.50
C GLN A 156 5.08 -12.17 -23.14
N TRP A 157 6.06 -11.88 -24.00
CA TRP A 157 6.95 -12.88 -24.57
C TRP A 157 7.67 -13.73 -23.52
N PHE A 158 8.23 -13.10 -22.48
CA PHE A 158 8.90 -13.84 -21.41
C PHE A 158 7.94 -14.73 -20.61
N MET A 159 6.72 -14.25 -20.34
CA MET A 159 5.69 -15.05 -19.66
C MET A 159 5.26 -16.24 -20.50
N ASP A 160 5.06 -16.05 -21.80
CA ASP A 160 4.59 -17.11 -22.70
C ASP A 160 5.68 -18.18 -22.90
N MET A 161 6.94 -17.76 -23.06
CA MET A 161 8.09 -18.68 -23.05
C MET A 161 8.13 -19.53 -21.77
N ARG A 162 7.84 -18.92 -20.62
CA ARG A 162 7.87 -19.62 -19.33
C ARG A 162 6.69 -20.59 -19.17
N GLU A 163 5.49 -20.19 -19.56
CA GLU A 163 4.29 -21.02 -19.47
C GLU A 163 4.33 -22.23 -20.41
N ASN A 164 5.09 -22.15 -21.50
CA ASN A 164 5.36 -23.30 -22.36
C ASN A 164 6.27 -24.36 -21.68
N VAL A 165 6.95 -24.00 -20.58
CA VAL A 165 7.86 -24.88 -19.84
C VAL A 165 7.25 -25.33 -18.51
N ASP A 166 6.68 -24.38 -17.77
CA ASP A 166 6.01 -24.60 -16.49
C ASP A 166 4.49 -24.53 -16.75
N GLU A 167 3.72 -25.61 -16.59
CA GLU A 167 2.25 -25.69 -16.83
C GLU A 167 1.39 -24.75 -15.94
N TYR A 168 2.00 -23.74 -15.31
CA TYR A 168 1.36 -22.80 -14.40
C TYR A 168 1.39 -21.37 -14.94
N ARG A 169 0.23 -20.71 -14.88
CA ARG A 169 0.07 -19.32 -15.30
C ARG A 169 0.89 -18.38 -14.41
N SER A 170 1.93 -17.78 -14.97
CA SER A 170 2.86 -16.92 -14.22
C SER A 170 2.30 -15.50 -14.09
N TRP A 171 2.45 -14.91 -12.89
CA TRP A 171 2.21 -13.49 -12.58
C TRP A 171 0.84 -12.91 -12.98
N PRO A 172 -0.25 -13.42 -12.37
CA PRO A 172 -1.61 -12.98 -12.70
C PRO A 172 -1.87 -11.48 -12.44
N HIS A 173 -1.25 -10.89 -11.41
CA HIS A 173 -1.48 -9.47 -11.09
C HIS A 173 -0.82 -8.56 -12.12
N LEU A 174 0.38 -8.90 -12.57
CA LEU A 174 1.12 -8.21 -13.61
C LEU A 174 0.36 -8.24 -14.91
N ARG A 175 -0.17 -9.41 -15.31
CA ARG A 175 -1.05 -9.52 -16.50
C ARG A 175 -2.23 -8.55 -16.41
N ARG A 176 -2.92 -8.52 -15.27
CA ARG A 176 -4.03 -7.58 -15.05
C ARG A 176 -3.59 -6.12 -15.10
N LEU A 177 -2.44 -5.79 -14.52
CA LEU A 177 -1.86 -4.44 -14.57
C LEU A 177 -1.53 -4.03 -16.01
N LEU A 178 -0.97 -4.92 -16.83
CA LEU A 178 -0.70 -4.67 -18.24
C LEU A 178 -1.97 -4.38 -19.04
N THR A 179 -3.06 -5.13 -18.78
CA THR A 179 -4.37 -4.86 -19.37
C THR A 179 -4.94 -3.50 -18.91
N GLU A 180 -4.75 -3.11 -17.66
CA GLU A 180 -5.18 -1.79 -17.18
C GLU A 180 -4.38 -0.64 -17.78
N LEU A 181 -3.07 -0.82 -17.99
CA LEU A 181 -2.20 0.15 -18.67
C LEU A 181 -2.56 0.29 -20.15
N GLU A 182 -3.00 -0.78 -20.80
CA GLU A 182 -3.51 -0.72 -22.17
C GLU A 182 -4.79 0.12 -22.28
N LYS A 183 -5.74 -0.09 -21.36
CA LYS A 183 -7.00 0.66 -21.32
C LYS A 183 -6.82 2.10 -20.88
N SER A 184 -5.83 2.37 -20.05
CA SER A 184 -5.57 3.67 -19.43
C SER A 184 -4.06 3.94 -19.46
N PRO A 185 -3.52 4.31 -20.63
CA PRO A 185 -2.10 4.53 -20.77
C PRO A 185 -1.64 5.68 -19.86
N PRO A 186 -0.45 5.59 -19.28
CA PRO A 186 0.14 6.66 -18.49
C PRO A 186 0.30 7.90 -19.38
N ARG A 187 0.13 9.10 -18.79
CA ARG A 187 0.51 10.33 -19.48
C ARG A 187 2.01 10.30 -19.72
N ARG A 188 2.44 10.70 -20.92
CA ARG A 188 3.88 10.88 -21.19
C ARG A 188 4.44 11.87 -20.15
N PRO A 189 5.58 11.55 -19.52
CA PRO A 189 6.25 12.49 -18.62
C PRO A 189 6.65 13.77 -19.34
#